data_AF-A0A967CNX5-F1
#
_entry.id   AF-A0A967CNX5-F1
#
_cell.length_a   1.000
_cell.length_b   1.000
_cell.length_c   1.000
_cell.angle_alpha   90.00
_cell.angle_beta   90.00
_cell.angle_gamma   90.00
#
_symmetry.space_group_name_H-M   'P 1'
#
loop_
_entity.id
_entity.type
_entity.pdbx_description
1 polymer ?
#
loop_
_entity_poly.entity_id
_entity_poly.type
_entity_poly.pdbx_seq_one_letter_code
_entity_poly.pdbx_strand_id
1 'polypeptide(L)'
;MQIILKTSEKAQAMEDLKNKYDQSHGSPFDVGVCDSYYYRPDEPNYWEGGSKVRGTHIFKEDMTAEQIEAYHAGYSYNEWMGDKKDWR
;
A
#
# COMPACT_ATOMS: atom_id res chain seq x y z
N MET A 1 -14.04 27.45 6.58
CA MET A 1 -14.91 26.27 6.74
C MET A 1 -14.71 25.21 5.64
N GLN A 2 -14.43 25.57 4.38
CA GLN A 2 -14.21 24.60 3.28
C GLN A 2 -12.94 23.74 3.40
N ILE A 3 -11.88 24.21 4.07
CA ILE A 3 -10.61 23.47 4.20
C ILE A 3 -10.77 22.25 5.12
N ILE A 4 -11.46 22.41 6.25
CA ILE A 4 -11.65 21.34 7.25
C ILE A 4 -12.53 20.20 6.67
N LEU A 5 -13.55 20.55 5.88
CA LEU A 5 -14.42 19.57 5.22
C LEU A 5 -13.66 18.73 4.18
N LYS A 6 -12.82 19.34 3.35
CA LYS A 6 -12.00 18.62 2.35
C LYS A 6 -11.00 17.66 2.97
N THR A 7 -10.43 18.01 4.12
CA THR A 7 -9.54 17.12 4.88
C THR A 7 -10.31 15.94 5.47
N SER A 8 -11.54 16.16 5.93
CA SER A 8 -12.44 15.11 6.43
C SER A 8 -12.87 14.13 5.34
N GLU A 9 -13.21 14.64 4.15
CA GLU A 9 -13.57 13.80 2.99
C GLU A 9 -12.39 12.97 2.51
N LYS A 10 -11.19 13.57 2.45
CA LYS A 10 -9.98 12.85 2.08
C LYS A 10 -9.62 11.76 3.09
N ALA A 11 -9.75 12.04 4.39
CA ALA A 11 -9.48 11.06 5.43
C ALA A 11 -10.43 9.86 5.34
N GLN A 12 -11.73 10.12 5.14
CA GLN A 12 -12.71 9.04 4.95
C GLN A 12 -12.38 8.22 3.69
N ALA A 13 -12.05 8.89 2.57
CA ALA A 13 -11.70 8.19 1.33
C ALA A 13 -10.45 7.30 1.49
N MET A 14 -9.45 7.73 2.26
CA MET A 14 -8.25 6.93 2.53
C MET A 14 -8.55 5.73 3.45
N GLU A 15 -9.44 5.91 4.43
CA GLU A 15 -9.86 4.80 5.30
C GLU A 15 -10.72 3.79 4.53
N ASP A 16 -11.63 4.25 3.68
CA ASP A 16 -12.41 3.40 2.77
C ASP A 16 -11.49 2.65 1.80
N LEU A 17 -10.47 3.32 1.29
CA LEU A 17 -9.46 2.72 0.41
C LEU A 17 -8.67 1.62 1.12
N LYS A 18 -8.23 1.86 2.36
CA LYS A 18 -7.57 0.86 3.20
C LYS A 18 -8.49 -0.34 3.47
N ASN A 19 -9.76 -0.10 3.80
CA ASN A 19 -10.72 -1.16 4.11
C ASN A 19 -11.22 -1.92 2.87
N LYS A 20 -11.01 -1.39 1.66
CA LYS A 20 -11.33 -2.06 0.39
C LYS A 20 -10.41 -3.25 0.09
N TYR A 21 -9.15 -3.19 0.50
CA TYR A 21 -8.14 -4.18 0.12
C TYR A 21 -7.73 -5.07 1.30
N ASP A 22 -7.20 -6.27 0.98
CA ASP A 22 -6.63 -7.16 2.00
C ASP A 22 -5.41 -6.49 2.65
N GLN A 23 -5.42 -6.40 3.98
CA GLN A 23 -4.35 -5.81 4.79
C GLN A 23 -3.47 -6.87 5.44
N SER A 24 -3.64 -8.15 5.08
CA SER A 24 -2.83 -9.25 5.61
C SER A 24 -1.36 -9.08 5.25
N HIS A 25 -0.48 -9.64 6.08
CA HIS A 25 0.96 -9.53 5.88
C HIS A 25 1.38 -10.12 4.51
N GLY A 26 2.06 -9.32 3.71
CA GLY A 26 2.50 -9.69 2.37
C GLY A 26 1.42 -9.61 1.29
N SER A 27 0.21 -9.16 1.62
CA SER A 27 -0.76 -8.74 0.62
C SER A 27 -0.20 -7.59 -0.23
N PRO A 28 -0.68 -7.38 -1.47
CA PRO A 28 -0.21 -6.27 -2.30
C PRO A 28 -0.34 -4.91 -1.61
N PHE A 29 -1.42 -4.67 -0.86
CA PHE A 29 -1.61 -3.45 -0.08
C PHE A 29 -0.55 -3.30 1.02
N ASP A 30 -0.29 -4.34 1.81
CA ASP A 30 0.75 -4.33 2.86
C ASP A 30 2.14 -4.07 2.25
N VAL A 31 2.44 -4.67 1.10
CA VAL A 31 3.71 -4.42 0.40
C VAL A 31 3.81 -2.97 -0.08
N GLY A 32 2.75 -2.39 -0.66
CA GLY A 32 2.72 -0.98 -1.05
C GLY A 32 2.95 -0.03 0.12
N VAL A 33 2.31 -0.30 1.28
CA VAL A 33 2.55 0.45 2.53
C VAL A 33 4.02 0.34 2.95
N CYS A 34 4.57 -0.88 2.96
CA CYS A 34 5.96 -1.12 3.35
C CYS A 34 6.96 -0.43 2.42
N ASP A 35 6.73 -0.49 1.12
CA ASP A 35 7.63 0.12 0.15
C ASP A 35 7.65 1.64 0.31
N SER A 36 6.49 2.29 0.50
CA SER A 36 6.43 3.70 0.87
C SER A 36 7.15 3.96 2.21
N TYR A 37 6.89 3.17 3.25
CA TYR A 37 7.47 3.34 4.59
C TYR A 37 9.00 3.29 4.58
N TYR A 38 9.60 2.40 3.78
CA TYR A 38 11.05 2.24 3.65
C TYR A 38 11.69 3.11 2.55
N TYR A 39 10.96 4.05 1.95
CA TYR A 39 11.43 4.88 0.83
C TYR A 39 11.86 4.07 -0.40
N ARG A 40 11.19 2.95 -0.67
CA ARG A 40 11.42 2.16 -1.87
C ARG A 40 10.65 2.76 -3.05
N PRO A 41 11.14 2.55 -4.28
CA PRO A 41 10.42 2.93 -5.49
C PRO A 41 9.02 2.31 -5.53
N ASP A 42 8.11 3.00 -6.21
CA ASP A 42 6.80 2.47 -6.61
C ASP A 42 7.01 1.40 -7.69
N GLU A 43 7.22 0.16 -7.24
CA GLU A 43 7.47 -1.01 -8.07
C GLU A 43 6.52 -2.12 -7.62
N PRO A 44 5.30 -2.23 -8.20
CA PRO A 44 4.35 -3.26 -7.83
C PRO A 44 4.96 -4.66 -7.97
N ASN A 45 5.16 -5.31 -6.84
CA ASN A 45 5.56 -6.70 -6.73
C ASN A 45 5.10 -7.23 -5.38
N TYR A 46 4.96 -8.55 -5.24
CA TYR A 46 4.75 -9.15 -3.93
C TYR A 46 5.27 -10.60 -3.91
N TRP A 47 5.42 -11.13 -2.70
CA TRP A 47 5.75 -12.54 -2.49
C TRP A 47 4.49 -13.26 -2.05
N GLU A 48 4.08 -14.28 -2.79
CA GLU A 48 2.92 -15.09 -2.43
C GLU A 48 3.09 -15.68 -1.02
N GLY A 49 2.08 -15.54 -0.17
CA GLY A 49 2.16 -15.94 1.24
C GLY A 49 3.11 -15.09 2.09
N GLY A 50 3.53 -13.92 1.60
CA GLY A 50 4.31 -12.92 2.34
C GLY A 50 5.74 -13.34 2.68
N SER A 51 6.28 -14.38 2.05
CA SER A 51 7.60 -14.91 2.37
C SER A 51 8.53 -14.91 1.18
N LYS A 52 9.68 -14.23 1.30
CA LYS A 52 10.78 -14.36 0.33
C LYS A 52 11.44 -15.74 0.32
N VAL A 53 11.24 -16.52 1.38
CA VAL A 53 11.89 -17.83 1.57
C VAL A 53 11.00 -18.96 1.06
N ARG A 54 9.68 -18.83 1.23
CA ARG A 54 8.70 -19.89 0.91
C ARG A 54 7.74 -19.52 -0.22
N GLY A 55 7.63 -18.25 -0.54
CA GLY A 55 6.70 -17.72 -1.53
C GLY A 55 7.32 -17.61 -2.92
N THR A 56 6.46 -17.58 -3.92
CA THR A 56 6.82 -17.21 -5.29
C THR A 56 6.84 -15.70 -5.41
N HIS A 57 7.87 -15.14 -6.05
CA HIS A 57 7.89 -13.72 -6.37
C HIS A 57 7.00 -13.46 -7.58
N ILE A 58 5.99 -12.60 -7.39
CA ILE A 58 5.09 -12.17 -8.45
C ILE A 58 5.49 -10.76 -8.85
N PHE A 59 5.95 -10.62 -10.09
CA PHE A 59 6.29 -9.33 -10.68
C PHE A 59 5.04 -8.64 -11.21
N LYS A 60 5.13 -7.32 -11.44
CA LYS A 60 4.03 -6.49 -11.94
C LYS A 60 3.32 -7.08 -13.15
N GLU A 61 4.07 -7.67 -14.06
CA GLU A 61 3.57 -8.24 -15.32
C GLU A 61 2.67 -9.45 -15.09
N ASP A 62 2.84 -10.14 -13.96
CA ASP A 62 2.09 -11.33 -13.57
C ASP A 62 0.99 -11.01 -12.53
N MET A 63 0.88 -9.75 -12.08
CA MET A 63 -0.17 -9.30 -11.17
C MET A 63 -1.47 -9.02 -11.92
N THR A 64 -2.60 -9.29 -11.25
CA THR A 64 -3.90 -8.83 -11.75
C THR A 64 -4.04 -7.31 -11.59
N ALA A 65 -4.95 -6.70 -12.36
CA ALA A 65 -5.24 -5.26 -12.22
C ALA A 65 -5.64 -4.90 -10.78
N GLU A 66 -6.45 -5.73 -10.12
CA GLU A 66 -6.87 -5.52 -8.73
C GLU A 66 -5.69 -5.56 -7.74
N GLN A 67 -4.71 -6.44 -7.96
CA GLN A 67 -3.52 -6.53 -7.12
C GLN A 67 -2.61 -5.29 -7.30
N ILE A 68 -2.47 -4.80 -8.54
CA ILE A 68 -1.73 -3.57 -8.83
C ILE A 68 -2.42 -2.37 -8.18
N GLU A 69 -3.76 -2.29 -8.27
CA GLU A 69 -4.53 -1.26 -7.58
C GLU A 69 -4.36 -1.33 -6.06
N ALA A 70 -4.40 -2.53 -5.47
CA ALA A 70 -4.20 -2.75 -4.05
C ALA A 70 -2.80 -2.27 -3.59
N TYR A 71 -1.75 -2.56 -4.38
CA TYR A 71 -0.40 -2.07 -4.13
C TYR A 71 -0.34 -0.53 -4.11
N HIS A 72 -0.83 0.13 -5.16
CA HIS A 72 -0.79 1.59 -5.23
C HIS A 72 -1.67 2.24 -4.15
N ALA A 73 -2.76 1.59 -3.76
CA ALA A 73 -3.61 2.02 -2.66
C ALA A 73 -2.85 2.02 -1.33
N GLY A 74 -2.09 0.95 -1.04
CA GLY A 74 -1.23 0.86 0.14
C GLY A 74 -0.14 1.93 0.14
N TYR A 75 0.54 2.11 -0.99
CA TYR A 75 1.59 3.13 -1.14
C TYR A 75 1.01 4.54 -0.88
N SER A 76 -0.10 4.88 -1.55
CA SER A 76 -0.77 6.18 -1.42
C SER A 76 -1.30 6.43 -0.01
N TYR A 77 -1.84 5.40 0.64
CA TYR A 77 -2.30 5.48 2.02
C TYR A 77 -1.14 5.83 2.96
N ASN A 78 0.00 5.17 2.83
CA ASN A 78 1.16 5.47 3.65
C ASN A 78 1.75 6.87 3.37
N GLU A 79 1.80 7.31 2.11
CA GLU A 79 2.18 8.70 1.76
C GLU A 79 1.25 9.73 2.41
N TRP A 80 -0.06 9.45 2.47
CA TRP A 80 -1.03 10.34 3.13
C TRP A 80 -0.86 10.36 4.65
N MET A 81 -0.65 9.19 5.27
CA MET A 81 -0.34 9.08 6.70
C MET A 81 0.97 9.78 7.06
N GLY A 82 1.93 9.80 6.12
CA GLY A 82 3.25 10.40 6.31
C GLY A 82 4.17 9.59 7.22
N ASP A 83 3.84 8.32 7.49
CA ASP A 83 4.70 7.44 8.30
C ASP A 83 5.87 6.94 7.46
N LYS A 84 7.07 7.04 8.03
CA LYS A 84 8.33 6.72 7.36
C LYS A 84 9.31 6.15 8.35
N LYS A 85 10.11 5.19 7.88
CA LYS A 85 11.20 4.64 8.66
C LYS A 85 12.23 5.72 8.98
N ASP A 86 12.39 6.05 10.27
CA ASP A 86 13.56 6.77 10.75
C ASP A 86 14.70 5.76 10.98
N TRP A 87 15.88 6.05 10.43
CA TRP A 87 17.07 5.20 10.46
C TRP A 87 18.03 5.56 11.61
N ARG A 88 17.64 6.50 12.47
CA ARG A 88 18.43 6.97 13.61
C ARG A 88 18.51 5.99 14.78
#